data_AF-A0A1G1LNM8-F1
#
_entry.id   AF-A0A1G1LNM8-F1
#
_cell.length_a   1.000
_cell.length_b   1.000
_cell.length_c   1.000
_cell.angle_alpha   90.00
_cell.angle_beta   90.00
_cell.angle_gamma   90.00
#
_symmetry.space_group_name_H-M   'P 1'
#
loop_
_entity.id
_entity.type
_entity.pdbx_description
1 polymer ?
#
loop_
_entity_poly.entity_id
_entity_poly.type
_entity_poly.pdbx_seq_one_letter_code
_entity_poly.pdbx_strand_id
1 'polypeptide(L)'
;MERVKRVIFVTTALLTGVAVAVSGLIGFIGMIVPHAVRLVLGPDHRLLLPASALVGGAFLAAADTVARSLWAPMELPVGVITALCGGPFFIYLLMSHRKEAIG
;
A
#
# COMPACT_ATOMS: atom_id res chain seq x y z
N MET A 1 -20.13 4.44 -17.52
CA MET A 1 -18.71 4.49 -17.08
C MET A 1 -18.40 5.72 -16.24
N GLU A 2 -18.81 6.93 -16.67
CA GLU A 2 -18.49 8.19 -15.95
C GLU A 2 -19.02 8.23 -14.51
N ARG A 3 -20.24 7.74 -14.25
CA ARG A 3 -20.81 7.69 -12.90
C ARG A 3 -19.95 6.85 -11.95
N VAL A 4 -19.48 5.69 -12.40
CA VAL A 4 -18.62 4.80 -11.59
C VAL A 4 -17.27 5.47 -11.32
N LYS A 5 -16.65 6.06 -12.35
CA LYS A 5 -15.39 6.81 -12.20
C LYS A 5 -15.53 7.95 -11.18
N ARG A 6 -16.61 8.73 -11.27
CA ARG A 6 -16.88 9.85 -10.35
C ARG A 6 -17.09 9.36 -8.92
N VAL A 7 -17.87 8.29 -8.72
CA VAL A 7 -18.10 7.71 -7.38
C VAL A 7 -16.80 7.20 -6.78
N ILE A 8 -16.01 6.43 -7.54
CA ILE A 8 -14.71 5.92 -7.06
C ILE A 8 -13.76 7.08 -6.75
N PHE A 9 -13.67 8.08 -7.61
CA PHE A 9 -12.81 9.24 -7.38
C PHE A 9 -13.18 9.98 -6.10
N VAL A 10 -14.45 10.34 -5.92
CA VAL A 10 -14.90 11.09 -4.73
C VAL A 10 -14.72 10.26 -3.46
N THR A 11 -15.09 8.98 -3.48
CA THR A 11 -14.97 8.10 -2.30
C THR A 11 -13.51 7.84 -1.92
N THR A 12 -12.65 7.51 -2.89
CA THR A 12 -11.23 7.26 -2.62
C THR A 12 -10.48 8.53 -2.19
N ALA A 13 -10.77 9.68 -2.80
CA ALA A 13 -10.20 10.96 -2.40
C ALA A 13 -10.59 11.32 -0.96
N LEU A 14 -11.87 11.14 -0.60
CA LEU A 14 -12.35 11.45 0.75
C LEU A 14 -11.77 10.47 1.79
N LEU A 15 -11.79 9.17 1.51
CA LEU A 15 -11.19 8.16 2.39
C LEU A 15 -9.69 8.40 2.60
N THR A 16 -8.95 8.63 1.52
CA THR A 16 -7.50 8.86 1.58
C THR A 16 -7.20 10.19 2.27
N GLY A 17 -7.96 11.24 1.97
CA GLY A 17 -7.79 12.56 2.58
C GLY A 17 -8.00 12.53 4.09
N VAL A 18 -9.06 11.87 4.56
CA VAL A 18 -9.31 11.70 6.01
C VAL A 18 -8.20 10.88 6.65
N ALA A 19 -7.78 9.77 6.04
CA ALA A 19 -6.72 8.93 6.59
C ALA A 19 -5.38 9.68 6.72
N VAL A 20 -5.00 10.45 5.70
CA VAL A 20 -3.75 11.24 5.67
C VAL A 20 -3.82 12.43 6.63
N ALA A 21 -4.97 13.09 6.76
CA ALA A 21 -5.13 14.20 7.70
C ALA A 21 -4.93 13.77 9.16
N VAL A 22 -5.30 12.53 9.50
CA VAL A 22 -5.15 11.98 10.85
C VAL A 22 -3.77 11.36 11.07
N SER A 23 -3.25 10.63 10.08
CA SER A 23 -2.07 9.76 10.26
C SER A 23 -0.79 10.32 9.64
N GLY A 24 -0.88 11.43 8.92
CA GLY A 24 0.21 11.95 8.09
C GLY A 24 0.41 11.18 6.78
N LEU A 25 1.47 11.52 6.06
CA LEU A 25 1.81 10.92 4.77
C LEU A 25 2.34 9.49 4.94
N ILE A 26 1.63 8.52 4.35
CA ILE A 26 2.02 7.11 4.33
C ILE A 26 2.22 6.69 2.87
N GLY A 27 3.45 6.30 2.53
CA GLY A 27 3.82 5.89 1.17
C GLY A 27 3.76 4.38 0.95
N PHE A 28 3.74 4.01 -0.34
CA PHE A 28 3.95 2.66 -0.88
C PHE A 28 2.92 1.56 -0.57
N ILE A 29 2.19 1.61 0.55
CA ILE A 29 1.22 0.56 0.93
C ILE A 29 0.19 0.32 -0.18
N GLY A 30 -0.37 1.39 -0.74
CA GLY A 30 -1.36 1.31 -1.81
C GLY A 30 -0.85 0.72 -3.12
N MET A 31 0.47 0.59 -3.30
CA MET A 31 1.07 -0.08 -4.45
C MET A 31 1.48 -1.52 -4.11
N ILE A 32 2.11 -1.74 -2.96
CA ILE A 32 2.63 -3.06 -2.55
C ILE A 32 1.49 -4.04 -2.29
N VAL A 33 0.56 -3.66 -1.41
CA VAL A 33 -0.42 -4.58 -0.84
C VAL A 33 -1.39 -5.14 -1.89
N PRO A 34 -2.10 -4.32 -2.68
CA PRO A 34 -3.04 -4.86 -3.66
C PRO A 34 -2.33 -5.69 -4.74
N HIS A 35 -1.06 -5.38 -5.04
CA HIS A 35 -0.29 -6.18 -5.99
C HIS A 35 0.13 -7.53 -5.40
N ALA A 36 0.64 -7.55 -4.16
CA ALA A 36 0.98 -8.79 -3.45
C ALA A 36 -0.26 -9.69 -3.26
N VAL A 37 -1.38 -9.10 -2.82
CA VAL A 37 -2.65 -9.83 -2.66
C VAL A 37 -3.15 -10.35 -4.00
N ARG A 38 -3.01 -9.58 -5.08
CA ARG A 38 -3.40 -10.01 -6.43
C ARG A 38 -2.58 -11.21 -6.93
N LEU A 39 -1.29 -11.27 -6.60
CA LEU A 39 -0.43 -12.41 -6.97
C LEU A 39 -0.85 -13.70 -6.24
N VAL A 40 -1.39 -13.58 -5.02
CA VAL A 40 -1.79 -14.73 -4.19
C VAL A 40 -3.24 -15.16 -4.42
N LEU A 41 -4.19 -14.22 -4.46
CA LEU A 41 -5.63 -14.48 -4.52
C LEU A 41 -6.24 -14.32 -5.93
N GLY A 42 -5.46 -13.82 -6.89
CA GLY A 42 -5.93 -13.56 -8.25
C GLY A 42 -6.62 -12.19 -8.42
N PRO A 43 -7.19 -11.92 -9.61
CA PRO A 43 -7.66 -10.59 -10.02
C PRO A 43 -9.11 -10.25 -9.63
N ASP A 44 -9.85 -11.15 -8.97
CA ASP A 44 -11.25 -10.90 -8.60
C ASP A 44 -11.35 -9.80 -7.53
N HIS A 45 -11.92 -8.66 -7.92
CA HIS A 45 -12.04 -7.48 -7.06
C HIS A 45 -12.95 -7.69 -5.84
N ARG A 46 -13.88 -8.65 -5.89
CA ARG A 46 -14.78 -8.95 -4.76
C ARG A 46 -14.00 -9.49 -3.57
N LEU A 47 -12.95 -10.26 -3.82
CA LEU A 47 -12.07 -10.81 -2.79
C LEU A 47 -10.84 -9.93 -2.57
N LEU A 48 -10.29 -9.36 -3.64
CA LEU A 48 -9.07 -8.54 -3.59
C LEU A 48 -9.27 -7.28 -2.75
N LEU A 49 -10.41 -6.59 -2.85
CA LEU A 49 -10.67 -5.37 -2.07
C LEU A 49 -10.65 -5.61 -0.56
N PRO A 50 -11.46 -6.53 0.01
CA PRO A 50 -11.44 -6.80 1.45
C PRO A 50 -10.11 -7.40 1.91
N ALA A 51 -9.52 -8.31 1.13
CA ALA A 51 -8.22 -8.89 1.47
C ALA A 51 -7.11 -7.84 1.50
N SER A 52 -7.08 -6.91 0.53
CA SER A 52 -6.08 -5.83 0.50
C SER A 52 -6.28 -4.84 1.65
N ALA A 53 -7.52 -4.57 2.06
CA ALA A 53 -7.78 -3.74 3.23
C ALA A 53 -7.25 -4.39 4.52
N LEU A 54 -7.50 -5.68 4.72
CA LEU A 54 -7.04 -6.43 5.90
C LEU A 54 -5.52 -6.57 5.94
N VAL A 55 -4.92 -7.04 4.84
CA VAL A 55 -3.47 -7.23 4.73
C VAL A 55 -2.75 -5.88 4.85
N GLY A 56 -3.29 -4.82 4.23
CA GLY A 56 -2.70 -3.49 4.31
C GLY A 56 -2.78 -2.87 5.69
N GLY A 57 -3.91 -3.02 6.38
CA GLY A 57 -4.06 -2.58 7.77
C GLY A 57 -3.12 -3.31 8.72
N ALA A 58 -3.03 -4.64 8.60
CA ALA A 58 -2.11 -5.45 9.40
C ALA A 58 -0.64 -5.10 9.13
N PHE A 59 -0.26 -4.91 7.86
CA PHE A 59 1.08 -4.50 7.48
C PHE A 59 1.44 -3.11 8.03
N LEU A 60 0.52 -2.14 7.93
CA LEU A 60 0.74 -0.80 8.47
C LEU A 60 0.89 -0.82 10.00
N ALA A 61 0.05 -1.58 10.72
CA ALA A 61 0.15 -1.70 12.17
C ALA A 61 1.48 -2.33 12.60
N ALA A 62 1.94 -3.36 11.88
CA ALA A 62 3.26 -3.97 12.12
C ALA A 62 4.38 -2.95 11.85
N ALA A 63 4.31 -2.21 10.74
CA ALA A 63 5.30 -1.18 10.41
C ALA A 63 5.34 -0.05 11.44
N ASP A 64 4.18 0.40 11.95
CA ASP A 64 4.08 1.41 13.00
C ASP A 64 4.70 0.90 14.32
N THR A 65 4.41 -0.35 14.69
CA THR A 65 5.00 -0.99 15.88
C THR A 65 6.53 -1.03 15.78
N VAL A 66 7.06 -1.41 14.61
CA VAL A 66 8.50 -1.45 14.34
C VAL A 66 9.12 -0.05 14.35
N ALA A 67 8.44 0.94 13.76
CA ALA A 67 8.88 2.34 13.74
C ALA A 67 9.04 2.90 15.16
N ARG A 68 8.10 2.58 16.05
CA ARG A 68 8.11 3.02 17.45
C ARG A 68 9.12 2.25 18.31
N SER A 69 9.40 0.99 17.99
CA SER A 69 10.22 0.12 18.86
C SER A 69 11.72 0.21 18.56
N LEU A 70 12.12 0.44 17.31
CA LEU A 70 13.54 0.38 16.91
C LEU A 70 14.37 1.60 17.36
N TRP A 71 13.73 2.74 17.61
CA TRP A 71 14.43 4.03 17.77
C TRP A 71 13.94 4.89 18.94
N ALA A 72 13.50 4.28 20.04
CA ALA A 72 13.22 5.05 21.26
C ALA A 72 14.47 5.86 21.71
N PRO A 73 14.37 7.18 22.01
CA PRO A 73 13.17 8.00 22.24
C PRO A 73 12.68 8.82 21.02
N MET A 74 13.25 8.63 19.84
CA MET A 74 12.90 9.36 18.62
C MET A 74 11.82 8.61 17.83
N GLU A 75 10.65 9.22 17.69
CA GLU A 75 9.56 8.64 16.89
C GLU A 75 9.85 8.81 15.40
N LEU A 76 10.14 7.70 14.72
CA LEU A 76 10.29 7.74 13.27
C LEU A 76 8.95 7.64 12.57
N PRO A 77 8.71 8.46 11.53
CA PRO A 77 7.49 8.37 10.75
C PRO A 77 7.38 6.98 10.12
N VAL A 78 6.26 6.31 10.31
CA VAL A 78 5.98 4.99 9.71
C VAL A 78 6.16 5.00 8.18
N GLY A 79 5.93 6.15 7.53
CA GLY A 79 6.15 6.34 6.10
C GLY A 79 7.60 6.12 5.65
N VAL A 80 8.59 6.34 6.52
CA VAL A 80 10.01 6.05 6.24
C VAL A 80 10.22 4.54 6.19
N ILE A 81 9.68 3.81 7.17
CA ILE A 81 9.76 2.34 7.22
C ILE A 81 9.08 1.73 6.00
N THR A 82 7.87 2.20 5.66
CA THR A 82 7.15 1.66 4.51
C THR A 82 7.83 2.01 3.18
N ALA A 83 8.51 3.15 3.08
CA ALA A 83 9.30 3.52 1.91
C ALA A 83 10.54 2.63 1.73
N LEU A 84 11.22 2.27 2.83
CA LEU A 84 12.35 1.34 2.80
C LEU A 84 11.94 -0.05 2.32
N CYS A 85 10.72 -0.50 2.63
CA CYS A 85 10.19 -1.75 2.07
C CYS A 85 9.70 -1.59 0.62
N GLY A 86 9.05 -0.47 0.32
CA GLY A 86 8.41 -0.23 -0.97
C GLY A 86 9.36 0.08 -2.12
N GLY A 87 10.48 0.74 -1.86
CA GLY A 87 11.52 1.00 -2.87
C GLY A 87 12.06 -0.30 -3.48
N PRO A 88 12.58 -1.25 -2.68
CA PRO A 88 13.02 -2.56 -3.16
C PRO A 88 11.91 -3.34 -3.87
N PHE A 89 10.68 -3.32 -3.36
CA PHE A 89 9.55 -3.99 -4.00
C PHE A 89 9.24 -3.41 -5.39
N PHE A 90 9.27 -2.09 -5.52
CA PHE A 90 9.03 -1.43 -6.80
C PHE A 90 10.14 -1.75 -7.82
N ILE A 91 11.41 -1.74 -7.39
CA ILE A 91 12.54 -2.13 -8.23
C ILE A 91 12.41 -3.60 -8.65
N TYR A 92 12.05 -4.50 -7.73
CA TYR A 92 11.81 -5.91 -8.04
C TYR A 92 10.72 -6.08 -9.11
N LEU A 93 9.59 -5.40 -8.96
CA LEU A 93 8.48 -5.45 -9.91
C LEU A 93 8.90 -4.93 -11.29
N LEU A 94 9.61 -3.80 -11.34
CA LEU A 94 10.16 -3.26 -12.59
C LEU A 94 11.12 -4.23 -13.29
N MET A 95 11.99 -4.90 -12.52
CA MET A 95 12.92 -5.89 -13.07
C MET A 95 12.22 -7.15 -13.57
N SER A 96 11.13 -7.57 -12.92
CA SER A 96 10.38 -8.77 -13.32
C SER A 96 9.67 -8.57 -14.68
N HIS A 97 9.00 -7.44 -14.88
CA HIS A 97 8.30 -7.14 -16.13
C HIS A 97 9.28 -6.92 -17.30
N ARG A 98 10.50 -6.43 -17.03
CA ARG A 98 11.54 -6.28 -18.06
C ARG A 98 12.05 -7.63 -18.59
N LYS A 99 11.99 -8.70 -17.79
CA LYS A 99 12.39 -10.05 -18.24
C LYS A 99 11.37 -10.66 -19.18
N GLU A 100 10.07 -10.39 -18.99
CA GLU A 100 9.00 -10.85 -19.89
C GLU A 100 8.99 -10.12 -21.24
N ALA A 101 9.51 -8.88 -21.31
CA ALA A 101 9.57 -8.12 -22.55
C ALA A 101 10.76 -8.47 -23.47
N ILE A 102 11.74 -9.23 -22.96
CA ILE A 102 12.98 -9.60 -23.67
C ILE A 102 13.05 -11.12 -23.96
N GLY A 103 12.17 -11.93 -23.37
CA GLY A 103 12.02 -13.37 -23.65
C GLY A 103 10.90 -13.66 -24.62
#